data_AF-A0A140GR66-F1
#
_entry.id   AF-A0A140GR66-F1
#
_cell.length_a   1.000
_cell.length_b   1.000
_cell.length_c   1.000
_cell.angle_alpha   90.00
_cell.angle_beta   90.00
_cell.angle_gamma   90.00
#
_symmetry.space_group_name_H-M   'P 1'
#
loop_
_entity.id
_entity.type
_entity.pdbx_description
1 polymer ?
#
loop_
_entity_poly.entity_id
_entity_poly.type
_entity_poly.pdbx_seq_one_letter_code
_entity_poly.pdbx_strand_id
1 'polypeptide(L)'
;MNFDIKEMLNFLFNKNDIKLTEVQEKIDNINNKKNVLILSSCGSGKTEVAYYLSKVWGDKFIYALPMKTLANSICDRLNKYEEKLNGLSNSNYKWTIQHSGISGDKFLSNKMSVATIDQVLSGYLAIGVQSFIRGKNVVNSDLVFDEIQLFEPGKMLKTTICMLDSLFKQGNRFCIMTATMPKSLIEFLSNRYDMEVIITQKPSVESRMINLSYVDKLSLKDIESFNNKQIIICNTQKEQIDIYNQIENKERVILLNNKLVQDDRELVEKEVIKYFGKDSNDNNKILISTQILEAGFDISAPKVYSSLCPIDNLVQRDGRCSRWGGKGNLIVFEGDCSIYRGDELKSICMNTLKYIKENNGIEFNWDIQKKWIDDILSDYYSNELTEYSIKQFKNSLKDGNSNTLIRQVETVNLIVLNDVENINKIDFYRMSVPIHIGVLEKLSKTNRIFTLDRNVVKEDKFHNFMWGGTYIINGIDCKYDLCGFRYEENCKATTFDFHLGFSEKHIINNYDYKEESWLIHALNVKNIFEIKLLKNNRVGFSKEQILRYSYIAGLHDLGKLTIAWQNYIGL
;
A
#
# COMPACT_ATOMS: atom_id res chain seq x y z
N MET A 1 17.53 10.60 19.40
CA MET A 1 18.87 10.96 18.90
C MET A 1 18.68 12.12 17.94
N ASN A 2 19.36 13.24 18.16
CA ASN A 2 19.38 14.37 17.22
C ASN A 2 20.63 14.22 16.35
N PHE A 3 20.54 13.42 15.29
CA PHE A 3 21.52 13.47 14.21
C PHE A 3 20.90 14.29 13.08
N ASP A 4 21.70 15.09 12.38
CA ASP A 4 21.32 15.56 11.04
C ASP A 4 21.35 14.37 10.04
N ILE A 5 20.80 14.53 8.84
CA ILE A 5 20.78 13.41 7.89
C ILE A 5 22.20 13.00 7.49
N LYS A 6 23.15 13.94 7.43
CA LYS A 6 24.53 13.66 7.01
C LYS A 6 25.24 12.74 8.00
N GLU A 7 25.14 13.03 9.29
CA GLU A 7 25.67 12.23 10.37
C GLU A 7 25.07 10.82 10.36
N MET A 8 23.74 10.73 10.20
CA MET A 8 23.06 9.43 10.09
C MET A 8 23.59 8.62 8.91
N LEU A 9 23.73 9.23 7.73
CA LEU A 9 24.18 8.53 6.52
C LEU A 9 25.67 8.18 6.56
N ASN A 10 26.52 9.05 7.08
CA ASN A 10 27.93 8.76 7.35
C ASN A 10 28.07 7.49 8.19
N PHE A 11 27.28 7.39 9.26
CA PHE A 11 27.27 6.22 10.12
C PHE A 11 26.72 4.98 9.40
N LEU A 12 25.54 5.07 8.77
CA LEU A 12 24.92 3.93 8.08
C LEU A 12 25.79 3.34 6.96
N PHE A 13 26.63 4.17 6.32
CA PHE A 13 27.47 3.76 5.21
C PHE A 13 28.96 3.64 5.54
N ASN A 14 29.36 3.80 6.82
CA ASN A 14 30.76 3.83 7.26
C ASN A 14 31.61 4.79 6.40
N LYS A 15 31.14 6.02 6.23
CA LYS A 15 31.84 7.09 5.50
C LYS A 15 32.08 8.28 6.43
N ASN A 16 33.21 8.96 6.25
CA ASN A 16 33.54 10.17 7.01
C ASN A 16 32.91 11.43 6.43
N ASP A 17 32.73 11.47 5.09
CA ASP A 17 32.14 12.61 4.39
C ASP A 17 31.33 12.14 3.19
N ILE A 18 30.08 11.74 3.44
CA ILE A 18 29.16 11.37 2.37
C ILE A 18 28.64 12.62 1.67
N LYS A 19 28.75 12.63 0.34
CA LYS A 19 28.09 13.64 -0.48
C LYS A 19 26.59 13.35 -0.50
N LEU A 20 25.80 14.28 0.02
CA LEU A 20 24.36 14.20 0.02
C LEU A 20 23.79 14.41 -1.39
N THR A 21 22.63 13.83 -1.65
CA THR A 21 21.83 14.18 -2.81
C THR A 21 21.01 15.44 -2.53
N GLU A 22 20.53 16.12 -3.58
CA GLU A 22 19.75 17.37 -3.43
C GLU A 22 18.53 17.21 -2.50
N VAL A 23 17.85 16.06 -2.53
CA VAL A 23 16.71 15.78 -1.65
C VAL A 23 17.14 15.59 -0.19
N GLN A 24 18.31 14.98 0.05
CA GLN A 24 18.87 14.80 1.38
C GLN A 24 19.37 16.13 1.95
N GLU A 25 19.94 17.03 1.13
CA GLU A 25 20.33 18.37 1.59
C GLU A 25 19.11 19.23 1.96
N LYS A 26 18.02 19.12 1.18
CA LYS A 26 16.81 19.92 1.40
C LYS A 26 16.01 19.49 2.62
N ILE A 27 16.00 18.20 2.99
CA ILE A 27 15.16 17.71 4.09
C ILE A 27 15.58 18.25 5.46
N ASP A 28 16.89 18.47 5.69
CA ASP A 28 17.38 19.02 6.96
C ASP A 28 16.88 20.45 7.24
N ASN A 29 16.50 21.18 6.18
CA ASN A 29 16.02 22.55 6.29
C ASN A 29 14.49 22.65 6.49
N ILE A 30 13.79 21.52 6.54
CA ILE A 30 12.32 21.48 6.63
C ILE A 30 11.86 21.58 8.09
N ASN A 31 10.73 22.25 8.29
CA ASN A 31 10.06 22.23 9.59
C ASN A 31 9.53 20.82 9.90
N ASN A 32 10.14 20.15 10.88
CA ASN A 32 9.77 18.79 11.33
C ASN A 32 8.32 18.63 11.83
N LYS A 33 7.54 19.72 11.91
CA LYS A 33 6.11 19.72 12.22
C LYS A 33 5.21 19.75 10.98
N LYS A 34 5.74 20.06 9.79
CA LYS A 34 4.97 20.11 8.54
C LYS A 34 4.95 18.76 7.83
N ASN A 35 3.90 18.58 7.02
CA ASN A 35 3.85 17.49 6.05
C ASN A 35 4.80 17.79 4.89
N VAL A 36 5.31 16.75 4.24
CA VAL A 36 6.35 16.92 3.21
C VAL A 36 5.94 16.22 1.92
N LEU A 37 6.11 16.90 0.80
CA LEU A 37 5.90 16.32 -0.54
C LEU A 37 7.23 16.35 -1.28
N ILE A 38 7.72 15.18 -1.67
CA ILE A 38 9.03 15.00 -2.30
C ILE A 38 8.84 14.50 -3.73
N LEU A 39 9.23 15.33 -4.70
CA LEU A 39 9.39 14.95 -6.10
C LEU A 39 10.88 14.85 -6.42
N SER A 40 11.37 13.61 -6.55
CA SER A 40 12.78 13.36 -6.83
C SER A 40 12.97 12.07 -7.61
N SER A 41 13.92 12.05 -8.55
CA SER A 41 14.16 10.92 -9.45
C SER A 41 14.44 9.58 -8.72
N CYS A 42 14.27 8.47 -9.43
CA CYS A 42 14.62 7.15 -8.91
C CYS A 42 16.12 7.08 -8.57
N GLY A 43 16.45 6.50 -7.39
CA GLY A 43 17.84 6.39 -6.94
C GLY A 43 18.39 7.62 -6.22
N SER A 44 17.60 8.67 -6.03
CA SER A 44 18.04 9.91 -5.36
C SER A 44 18.17 9.82 -3.83
N GLY A 45 17.95 8.65 -3.22
CA GLY A 45 17.98 8.48 -1.77
C GLY A 45 16.69 8.86 -1.02
N LYS A 46 15.51 8.76 -1.66
CA LYS A 46 14.20 9.01 -1.00
C LYS A 46 13.96 8.10 0.20
N THR A 47 14.39 6.84 0.12
CA THR A 47 14.27 5.87 1.22
C THR A 47 15.07 6.29 2.45
N GLU A 48 16.29 6.81 2.27
CA GLU A 48 17.09 7.39 3.36
C GLU A 48 16.38 8.57 4.03
N VAL A 49 15.73 9.42 3.23
CA VAL A 49 14.93 10.55 3.73
C VAL A 49 13.73 10.04 4.54
N ALA A 50 13.00 9.04 4.03
CA ALA A 50 11.90 8.40 4.76
C ALA A 50 12.37 7.82 6.11
N TYR A 51 13.55 7.18 6.10
CA TYR A 51 14.16 6.61 7.30
C TYR A 51 14.52 7.70 8.30
N TYR A 52 15.15 8.78 7.85
CA TYR A 52 15.46 9.95 8.65
C TYR A 52 14.22 10.53 9.33
N LEU A 53 13.15 10.78 8.56
CA LEU A 53 11.86 11.29 9.09
C LEU A 53 11.30 10.37 10.17
N SER A 54 11.42 9.06 10.00
CA SER A 54 10.96 8.07 10.98
C SER A 54 11.69 8.18 12.33
N LYS A 55 12.93 8.67 12.34
CA LYS A 55 13.73 8.89 13.56
C LYS A 55 13.44 10.24 14.18
N VAL A 56 13.32 11.29 13.36
CA VAL A 56 13.08 12.67 13.80
C VAL A 56 11.67 12.87 14.32
N TRP A 57 10.68 12.27 13.66
CA TRP A 57 9.30 12.34 14.12
C TRP A 57 9.08 11.57 15.41
N GLY A 58 9.78 10.43 15.58
CA GLY A 58 9.90 9.70 16.85
C GLY A 58 8.64 8.96 17.32
N ASP A 59 7.51 9.21 16.68
CA ASP A 59 6.22 8.59 16.91
C ASP A 59 6.13 7.20 16.25
N LYS A 60 4.96 6.57 16.41
CA LYS A 60 4.63 5.38 15.63
C LYS A 60 4.60 5.73 14.14
N PHE A 61 5.23 4.89 13.32
CA PHE A 61 5.50 5.20 11.92
C PHE A 61 5.11 4.05 11.01
N ILE A 62 4.39 4.35 9.93
CA ILE A 62 4.03 3.39 8.89
C ILE A 62 4.62 3.83 7.54
N TYR A 63 5.43 2.96 6.95
CA TYR A 63 5.90 3.10 5.57
C TYR A 63 4.93 2.35 4.65
N ALA A 64 4.07 3.09 3.94
CA ALA A 64 3.03 2.57 3.06
C ALA A 64 3.50 2.49 1.60
N LEU A 65 3.35 1.30 0.99
CA LEU A 65 3.89 0.98 -0.33
C LEU A 65 2.83 0.37 -1.27
N PRO A 66 2.84 0.68 -2.58
CA PRO A 66 1.85 0.17 -3.54
C PRO A 66 1.99 -1.32 -3.88
N MET A 67 3.16 -1.91 -3.63
CA MET A 67 3.49 -3.28 -4.09
C MET A 67 4.18 -4.09 -2.98
N LYS A 68 3.86 -5.39 -2.94
CA LYS A 68 4.40 -6.36 -1.96
C LYS A 68 5.92 -6.53 -2.09
N THR A 69 6.41 -6.62 -3.32
CA THR A 69 7.85 -6.76 -3.63
C THR A 69 8.65 -5.57 -3.10
N LEU A 70 8.15 -4.36 -3.34
CA LEU A 70 8.76 -3.14 -2.83
C LEU A 70 8.71 -3.10 -1.29
N ALA A 71 7.60 -3.55 -0.67
CA ALA A 71 7.50 -3.67 0.78
C ALA A 71 8.56 -4.59 1.39
N ASN A 72 8.79 -5.77 0.82
CA ASN A 72 9.84 -6.69 1.28
C ASN A 72 11.23 -6.06 1.18
N SER A 73 11.57 -5.56 -0.02
CA SER A 73 12.86 -4.94 -0.29
C SER A 73 13.16 -3.75 0.63
N ILE A 74 12.17 -2.88 0.86
CA ILE A 74 12.29 -1.75 1.79
C ILE A 74 12.41 -2.23 3.23
N CYS A 75 11.59 -3.18 3.69
CA CYS A 75 11.67 -3.69 5.06
C CYS A 75 13.05 -4.30 5.37
N ASP A 76 13.61 -5.09 4.45
CA ASP A 76 14.96 -5.66 4.61
C ASP A 76 16.03 -4.56 4.67
N ARG A 77 15.93 -3.55 3.81
CA ARG A 77 16.84 -2.41 3.78
C ARG A 77 16.77 -1.58 5.07
N LEU A 78 15.57 -1.28 5.56
CA LEU A 78 15.37 -0.53 6.81
C LEU A 78 15.88 -1.31 8.03
N ASN A 79 15.68 -2.63 8.07
CA ASN A 79 16.23 -3.47 9.14
C ASN A 79 17.77 -3.52 9.12
N LYS A 80 18.42 -3.54 7.95
CA LYS A 80 19.87 -3.38 7.85
C LYS A 80 20.35 -2.04 8.41
N TYR A 81 19.56 -0.98 8.29
CA TYR A 81 19.88 0.31 8.91
C TYR A 81 19.70 0.28 10.42
N GLU A 82 18.62 -0.33 10.93
CA GLU A 82 18.43 -0.52 12.37
C GLU A 82 19.57 -1.34 12.98
N GLU A 83 19.99 -2.44 12.36
CA GLU A 83 21.09 -3.29 12.87
C GLU A 83 22.39 -2.48 13.05
N LYS A 84 22.69 -1.57 12.13
CA LYS A 84 23.84 -0.68 12.26
C LYS A 84 23.64 0.32 13.39
N LEU A 85 22.48 1.00 13.47
CA LEU A 85 22.20 2.02 14.48
C LEU A 85 22.03 1.45 15.89
N ASN A 86 21.55 0.22 16.04
CA ASN A 86 21.41 -0.46 17.33
C ASN A 86 22.79 -0.73 17.97
N GLY A 87 23.87 -0.72 17.20
CA GLY A 87 25.24 -0.68 17.75
C GLY A 87 25.55 0.57 18.59
N LEU A 88 24.75 1.65 18.47
CA LEU A 88 24.91 2.91 19.21
C LEU A 88 23.87 3.12 20.33
N SER A 89 22.77 2.36 20.34
CA SER A 89 21.67 2.55 21.30
C SER A 89 21.13 1.22 21.81
N ASN A 90 20.88 1.11 23.12
CA ASN A 90 20.29 -0.09 23.75
C ASN A 90 18.80 -0.33 23.35
N SER A 91 18.31 0.26 22.26
CA SER A 91 16.94 0.07 21.79
C SER A 91 16.90 -0.96 20.67
N ASN A 92 16.33 -2.14 20.93
CA ASN A 92 16.12 -3.20 19.94
C ASN A 92 14.86 -2.95 19.10
N TYR A 93 14.80 -1.84 18.36
CA TYR A 93 13.71 -1.63 17.40
C TYR A 93 13.98 -2.40 16.10
N LYS A 94 12.94 -3.03 15.57
CA LYS A 94 12.94 -3.71 14.28
C LYS A 94 11.73 -3.24 13.47
N TRP A 95 11.92 -3.03 12.17
CA TRP A 95 10.82 -2.82 11.24
C TRP A 95 10.10 -4.13 11.00
N THR A 96 8.80 -4.12 11.26
CA THR A 96 7.93 -5.24 10.95
C THR A 96 7.22 -5.03 9.62
N ILE A 97 6.66 -6.09 9.04
CA ILE A 97 6.05 -6.03 7.72
C ILE A 97 4.64 -6.64 7.69
N GLN A 98 3.74 -6.01 6.94
CA GLN A 98 2.38 -6.47 6.73
C GLN A 98 1.93 -6.29 5.28
N HIS A 99 1.70 -7.39 4.57
CA HIS A 99 1.02 -7.42 3.28
C HIS A 99 0.30 -8.76 3.09
N SER A 100 -0.41 -8.97 1.98
CA SER A 100 -1.23 -10.17 1.83
C SER A 100 -0.45 -11.50 1.75
N GLY A 101 0.88 -11.46 1.71
CA GLY A 101 1.75 -12.64 1.63
C GLY A 101 2.60 -12.85 2.89
N ILE A 102 2.76 -11.82 3.73
CA ILE A 102 3.50 -11.88 4.99
C ILE A 102 2.71 -11.13 6.06
N SER A 103 2.41 -11.83 7.15
CA SER A 103 1.62 -11.32 8.29
C SER A 103 2.46 -11.00 9.53
N GLY A 104 3.68 -10.48 9.34
CA GLY A 104 4.62 -10.18 10.42
C GLY A 104 4.14 -9.10 11.38
N ASP A 105 3.21 -8.24 10.95
CA ASP A 105 2.54 -7.25 11.79
C ASP A 105 1.06 -7.09 11.44
N LYS A 106 0.29 -8.13 11.71
CA LYS A 106 -1.14 -8.24 11.35
C LYS A 106 -1.98 -7.00 11.70
N PHE A 107 -1.65 -6.35 12.81
CA PHE A 107 -2.39 -5.21 13.34
C PHE A 107 -1.66 -3.88 13.16
N LEU A 108 -0.47 -3.86 12.56
CA LEU A 108 0.41 -2.70 12.52
C LEU A 108 0.67 -2.17 13.94
N SER A 109 0.85 -3.06 14.93
CA SER A 109 0.93 -2.70 16.34
C SER A 109 2.31 -2.21 16.76
N ASN A 110 3.36 -2.56 16.01
CA ASN A 110 4.72 -2.16 16.32
C ASN A 110 4.94 -0.66 16.15
N LYS A 111 6.06 -0.17 16.67
CA LYS A 111 6.45 1.24 16.57
C LYS A 111 6.73 1.62 15.11
N MET A 112 7.41 0.74 14.36
CA MET A 112 7.80 0.97 12.98
C MET A 112 7.29 -0.21 12.13
N SER A 113 6.43 0.07 11.16
CA SER A 113 5.85 -0.95 10.30
C SER A 113 5.99 -0.57 8.83
N VAL A 114 6.37 -1.53 7.99
CA VAL A 114 6.22 -1.46 6.54
C VAL A 114 4.93 -2.17 6.16
N ALA A 115 4.09 -1.55 5.34
CA ALA A 115 2.84 -2.17 4.92
C ALA A 115 2.53 -1.85 3.47
N THR A 116 1.78 -2.73 2.80
CA THR A 116 1.11 -2.26 1.58
C THR A 116 0.01 -1.29 1.94
N ILE A 117 -0.17 -0.27 1.12
CA ILE A 117 -1.25 0.71 1.23
C ILE A 117 -2.63 0.05 1.32
N ASP A 118 -2.87 -1.10 0.67
CA ASP A 118 -4.13 -1.85 0.83
C ASP A 118 -4.37 -2.25 2.29
N GLN A 119 -3.33 -2.61 3.04
CA GLN A 119 -3.46 -2.97 4.46
C GLN A 119 -3.71 -1.75 5.33
N VAL A 120 -3.11 -0.61 4.98
CA VAL A 120 -3.31 0.67 5.66
C VAL A 120 -4.76 1.14 5.46
N LEU A 121 -5.21 1.19 4.20
CA LEU A 121 -6.57 1.62 3.86
C LEU A 121 -7.62 0.62 4.36
N SER A 122 -7.39 -0.70 4.30
CA SER A 122 -8.33 -1.67 4.86
C SER A 122 -8.49 -1.52 6.38
N GLY A 123 -7.40 -1.17 7.08
CA GLY A 123 -7.43 -0.79 8.49
C GLY A 123 -8.26 0.47 8.73
N TYR A 124 -7.99 1.54 7.97
CA TYR A 124 -8.73 2.80 8.07
C TYR A 124 -10.23 2.64 7.79
N LEU A 125 -10.59 1.84 6.79
CA LEU A 125 -11.96 1.55 6.39
C LEU A 125 -12.66 0.51 7.28
N ALA A 126 -11.97 -0.03 8.28
CA ALA A 126 -12.45 -1.11 9.14
C ALA A 126 -13.01 -2.32 8.35
N ILE A 127 -12.40 -2.66 7.21
CA ILE A 127 -12.83 -3.80 6.38
C ILE A 127 -12.46 -5.10 7.10
N GLY A 128 -13.45 -5.73 7.74
CA GLY A 128 -13.29 -6.96 8.52
C GLY A 128 -13.13 -6.71 10.03
N VAL A 129 -13.53 -7.70 10.84
CA VAL A 129 -13.63 -7.58 12.32
C VAL A 129 -12.31 -7.16 13.00
N GLN A 130 -11.17 -7.62 12.45
CA GLN A 130 -9.83 -7.34 12.98
C GLN A 130 -9.29 -5.97 12.56
N SER A 131 -9.94 -5.30 11.61
CA SER A 131 -9.46 -4.04 11.03
C SER A 131 -9.68 -2.84 11.92
N PHE A 132 -10.53 -2.91 12.96
CA PHE A 132 -10.65 -1.83 13.95
C PHE A 132 -9.35 -1.62 14.74
N ILE A 133 -8.66 -2.71 15.13
CA ILE A 133 -7.38 -2.63 15.84
C ILE A 133 -6.32 -2.05 14.91
N ARG A 134 -6.31 -2.50 13.65
CA ARG A 134 -5.41 -1.97 12.62
C ARG A 134 -5.68 -0.49 12.34
N GLY A 135 -6.93 -0.11 12.17
CA GLY A 135 -7.37 1.27 11.94
C GLY A 135 -6.96 2.19 13.07
N LYS A 136 -7.12 1.76 14.33
CA LYS A 136 -6.57 2.48 15.49
C LYS A 136 -5.07 2.73 15.33
N ASN A 137 -4.30 1.73 14.91
CA ASN A 137 -2.86 1.89 14.74
C ASN A 137 -2.51 2.81 13.56
N VAL A 138 -3.23 2.73 12.45
CA VAL A 138 -3.08 3.64 11.30
C VAL A 138 -3.33 5.09 11.70
N VAL A 139 -4.44 5.35 12.39
CA VAL A 139 -4.81 6.70 12.86
C VAL A 139 -3.82 7.23 13.90
N ASN A 140 -3.19 6.35 14.68
CA ASN A 140 -2.13 6.70 15.63
C ASN A 140 -0.71 6.62 15.04
N SER A 141 -0.54 6.60 13.72
CA SER A 141 0.78 6.63 13.08
C SER A 141 1.03 7.89 12.26
N ASP A 142 2.29 8.27 12.15
CA ASP A 142 2.79 9.12 11.07
C ASP A 142 3.12 8.23 9.87
N LEU A 143 3.00 8.77 8.66
CA LEU A 143 3.03 7.93 7.46
C LEU A 143 4.01 8.43 6.40
N VAL A 144 4.66 7.49 5.73
CA VAL A 144 5.28 7.73 4.42
C VAL A 144 4.46 7.00 3.36
N PHE A 145 4.11 7.71 2.29
CA PHE A 145 3.53 7.14 1.07
C PHE A 145 4.58 7.26 -0.04
N ASP A 146 5.11 6.13 -0.46
CA ASP A 146 6.10 6.07 -1.53
C ASP A 146 5.46 5.55 -2.82
N GLU A 147 5.83 6.13 -3.94
CA GLU A 147 5.26 5.90 -5.27
C GLU A 147 3.73 6.10 -5.33
N ILE A 148 3.22 7.19 -4.73
CA ILE A 148 1.78 7.51 -4.69
C ILE A 148 1.14 7.62 -6.09
N GLN A 149 1.91 7.93 -7.12
CA GLN A 149 1.43 8.00 -8.50
C GLN A 149 0.88 6.67 -9.01
N LEU A 150 1.27 5.55 -8.38
CA LEU A 150 0.70 4.23 -8.70
C LEU A 150 -0.72 4.07 -8.16
N PHE A 151 -1.25 5.01 -7.37
CA PHE A 151 -2.58 4.90 -6.78
C PHE A 151 -3.62 5.37 -7.80
N GLU A 152 -4.59 4.51 -8.10
CA GLU A 152 -5.69 4.82 -9.02
C GLU A 152 -6.44 6.08 -8.54
N PRO A 153 -6.46 7.19 -9.32
CA PRO A 153 -7.06 8.45 -8.90
C PRO A 153 -8.52 8.32 -8.49
N GLY A 154 -9.32 7.62 -9.29
CA GLY A 154 -10.76 7.47 -9.08
C GLY A 154 -11.17 6.59 -7.89
N LYS A 155 -10.23 5.87 -7.26
CA LYS A 155 -10.54 4.97 -6.13
C LYS A 155 -9.55 5.13 -4.98
N MET A 156 -8.38 4.53 -5.14
CA MET A 156 -7.40 4.35 -4.10
C MET A 156 -6.79 5.66 -3.62
N LEU A 157 -6.52 6.59 -4.55
CA LEU A 157 -6.01 7.91 -4.22
C LEU A 157 -7.09 8.75 -3.50
N LYS A 158 -8.35 8.73 -3.97
CA LYS A 158 -9.48 9.38 -3.27
C LYS A 158 -9.68 8.84 -1.85
N THR A 159 -9.59 7.52 -1.66
CA THR A 159 -9.64 6.91 -0.32
C THR A 159 -8.47 7.35 0.54
N THR A 160 -7.27 7.43 -0.03
CA THR A 160 -6.08 7.94 0.66
C THR A 160 -6.27 9.40 1.04
N ILE A 161 -6.78 10.25 0.16
CA ILE A 161 -7.11 11.66 0.44
C ILE A 161 -8.15 11.76 1.57
N CYS A 162 -9.22 10.96 1.54
CA CYS A 162 -10.21 10.95 2.62
C CYS A 162 -9.63 10.51 3.97
N MET A 163 -8.62 9.63 3.96
CA MET A 163 -7.87 9.27 5.16
C MET A 163 -6.99 10.43 5.62
N LEU A 164 -6.18 11.00 4.72
CA LEU A 164 -5.28 12.11 5.01
C LEU A 164 -6.03 13.34 5.54
N ASP A 165 -7.23 13.65 5.05
CA ASP A 165 -8.12 14.67 5.61
C ASP A 165 -8.37 14.50 7.11
N SER A 166 -8.61 13.25 7.52
CA SER A 166 -8.89 12.91 8.92
C SER A 166 -7.61 12.98 9.75
N LEU A 167 -6.50 12.46 9.21
CA LEU A 167 -5.21 12.44 9.88
C LEU A 167 -4.62 13.85 10.05
N PHE A 168 -4.73 14.69 9.02
CA PHE A 168 -4.28 16.08 9.05
C PHE A 168 -4.99 16.89 10.13
N LYS A 169 -6.32 16.73 10.26
CA LYS A 169 -7.11 17.38 11.33
C LYS A 169 -6.73 16.92 12.73
N GLN A 170 -6.17 15.73 12.87
CA GLN A 170 -5.70 15.19 14.15
C GLN A 170 -4.25 15.58 14.47
N GLY A 171 -3.57 16.26 13.55
CA GLY A 171 -2.18 16.68 13.70
C GLY A 171 -1.15 15.60 13.35
N ASN A 172 -1.55 14.52 12.69
CA ASN A 172 -0.61 13.52 12.19
C ASN A 172 0.31 14.11 11.13
N ARG A 173 1.54 13.62 11.08
CA ARG A 173 2.48 13.96 10.01
C ARG A 173 2.49 12.89 8.94
N PHE A 174 2.64 13.32 7.70
CA PHE A 174 2.89 12.41 6.60
C PHE A 174 3.80 13.02 5.54
N CYS A 175 4.53 12.12 4.88
CA CYS A 175 5.39 12.44 3.76
C CYS A 175 4.91 11.67 2.52
N ILE A 176 4.73 12.38 1.42
CA ILE A 176 4.40 11.81 0.12
C ILE A 176 5.66 11.91 -0.74
N MET A 177 6.12 10.80 -1.29
CA MET A 177 7.32 10.77 -2.11
C MET A 177 7.09 10.02 -3.43
N THR A 178 7.63 10.56 -4.50
CA THR A 178 7.42 10.04 -5.85
C THR A 178 8.53 10.48 -6.81
N ALA A 179 8.76 9.69 -7.86
CA ALA A 179 9.58 10.12 -9.00
C ALA A 179 8.87 11.10 -9.94
N THR A 180 7.54 11.03 -10.00
CA THR A 180 6.74 11.60 -11.08
C THR A 180 5.36 11.99 -10.57
N MET A 181 4.98 13.26 -10.74
CA MET A 181 3.64 13.73 -10.38
C MET A 181 3.32 14.99 -11.19
N PRO A 182 2.12 15.13 -11.78
CA PRO A 182 1.74 16.36 -12.48
C PRO A 182 1.62 17.52 -11.49
N LYS A 183 1.85 18.76 -11.95
CA LYS A 183 1.82 19.96 -11.09
C LYS A 183 0.45 20.17 -10.46
N SER A 184 -0.62 19.89 -11.21
CA SER A 184 -2.00 19.93 -10.71
C SER A 184 -2.17 19.10 -9.41
N LEU A 185 -1.62 17.88 -9.36
CA LEU A 185 -1.69 17.04 -8.17
C LEU A 185 -0.76 17.55 -7.05
N ILE A 186 0.43 18.06 -7.39
CA ILE A 186 1.35 18.68 -6.41
C ILE A 186 0.66 19.85 -5.71
N GLU A 187 0.07 20.77 -6.48
CA GLU A 187 -0.64 21.95 -5.98
C GLU A 187 -1.87 21.53 -5.16
N PHE A 188 -2.65 20.57 -5.64
CA PHE A 188 -3.80 20.04 -4.91
C PHE A 188 -3.42 19.51 -3.52
N LEU A 189 -2.42 18.63 -3.43
CA LEU A 189 -2.00 18.03 -2.17
C LEU A 189 -1.30 19.03 -1.24
N SER A 190 -0.39 19.85 -1.79
CA SER A 190 0.39 20.79 -0.99
C SER A 190 -0.48 21.87 -0.34
N ASN A 191 -1.43 22.45 -1.10
CA ASN A 191 -2.36 23.45 -0.59
C ASN A 191 -3.33 22.85 0.45
N ARG A 192 -3.79 21.61 0.23
CA ARG A 192 -4.76 20.95 1.11
C ARG A 192 -4.20 20.61 2.49
N TYR A 193 -2.91 20.32 2.57
CA TYR A 193 -2.27 19.81 3.79
C TYR A 193 -1.11 20.67 4.32
N ASP A 194 -0.98 21.91 3.84
CA ASP A 194 0.13 22.84 4.16
C ASP A 194 1.50 22.15 4.08
N MET A 195 1.76 21.52 2.94
CA MET A 195 2.97 20.71 2.76
C MET A 195 4.17 21.56 2.35
N GLU A 196 5.34 21.26 2.88
CA GLU A 196 6.59 21.71 2.29
C GLU A 196 6.93 20.84 1.07
N VAL A 197 7.15 21.49 -0.07
CA VAL A 197 7.38 20.82 -1.34
C VAL A 197 8.86 20.83 -1.68
N ILE A 198 9.47 19.65 -1.71
CA ILE A 198 10.83 19.44 -2.23
C ILE A 198 10.73 18.92 -3.65
N ILE A 199 11.09 19.76 -4.62
CA ILE A 199 11.33 19.33 -6.00
C ILE A 199 12.84 19.41 -6.25
N THR A 200 13.45 18.29 -6.62
CA THR A 200 14.85 18.32 -7.07
C THR A 200 14.93 18.91 -8.47
N GLN A 201 16.07 19.50 -8.82
CA GLN A 201 16.33 20.06 -10.15
C GLN A 201 17.35 19.22 -10.91
N LYS A 202 18.26 18.54 -10.20
CA LYS A 202 19.29 17.73 -10.83
C LYS A 202 18.89 16.25 -10.93
N PRO A 203 19.23 15.57 -12.04
CA PRO A 203 19.09 14.12 -12.11
C PRO A 203 20.03 13.45 -11.10
N SER A 204 19.64 12.26 -10.62
CA SER A 204 20.46 11.49 -9.68
C SER A 204 21.82 11.07 -10.26
N VAL A 205 21.92 10.97 -11.61
CA VAL A 205 23.13 10.57 -12.33
C VAL A 205 23.30 11.47 -13.56
N GLU A 206 24.24 12.41 -13.51
CA GLU A 206 24.46 13.41 -14.58
C GLU A 206 24.95 12.80 -15.91
N SER A 207 25.59 11.63 -15.88
CA SER A 207 26.16 10.96 -17.07
C SER A 207 25.17 10.11 -17.85
N ARG A 208 23.89 10.09 -17.47
CA ARG A 208 22.86 9.22 -18.03
C ARG A 208 22.18 9.89 -19.23
N MET A 209 22.32 9.29 -20.42
CA MET A 209 21.67 9.73 -21.67
C MET A 209 20.82 8.60 -22.24
N ILE A 210 19.51 8.79 -22.32
CA ILE A 210 18.59 7.77 -22.83
C ILE A 210 17.95 8.25 -24.12
N ASN A 211 18.11 7.49 -25.19
CA ASN A 211 17.39 7.73 -26.44
C ASN A 211 16.06 6.97 -26.41
N LEU A 212 14.95 7.69 -26.60
CA LEU A 212 13.60 7.13 -26.67
C LEU A 212 13.14 7.02 -28.12
N SER A 213 12.75 5.82 -28.55
CA SER A 213 12.18 5.59 -29.87
C SER A 213 10.96 4.67 -29.84
N TYR A 214 10.19 4.68 -30.92
CA TYR A 214 9.04 3.81 -31.11
C TYR A 214 9.21 2.93 -32.35
N VAL A 215 8.74 1.67 -32.26
CA VAL A 215 8.65 0.72 -33.36
C VAL A 215 7.29 0.02 -33.34
N ASP A 216 6.66 -0.20 -34.49
CA ASP A 216 5.37 -0.92 -34.52
C ASP A 216 5.52 -2.39 -34.10
N LYS A 217 6.63 -3.03 -34.50
CA LYS A 217 6.94 -4.42 -34.13
C LYS A 217 8.40 -4.59 -33.73
N LEU A 218 8.63 -5.41 -32.71
CA LEU A 218 9.98 -5.78 -32.28
C LEU A 218 10.73 -6.54 -33.38
N SER A 219 11.98 -6.14 -33.63
CA SER A 219 12.92 -6.88 -34.48
C SER A 219 13.60 -7.97 -33.65
N LEU A 220 13.23 -9.23 -33.87
CA LEU A 220 13.89 -10.38 -33.22
C LEU A 220 15.37 -10.43 -33.56
N LYS A 221 15.73 -10.09 -34.80
CA LYS A 221 17.14 -10.00 -35.23
C LYS A 221 17.92 -9.01 -34.40
N ASP A 222 17.34 -7.86 -34.06
CA ASP A 222 18.00 -6.83 -33.24
C ASP A 222 18.11 -7.25 -31.78
N ILE A 223 17.14 -8.02 -31.28
CA ILE A 223 17.17 -8.59 -29.92
C ILE A 223 18.27 -9.64 -29.85
N GLU A 224 18.34 -10.56 -30.81
CA GLU A 224 19.28 -11.69 -30.76
C GLU A 224 20.72 -11.27 -31.05
N SER A 225 20.93 -10.36 -32.01
CA SER A 225 22.27 -9.86 -32.36
C SER A 225 22.88 -8.95 -31.29
N PHE A 226 22.08 -8.43 -30.35
CA PHE A 226 22.58 -7.55 -29.30
C PHE A 226 23.39 -8.35 -28.26
N ASN A 227 24.70 -8.11 -28.19
CA ASN A 227 25.63 -8.87 -27.35
C ASN A 227 25.85 -8.25 -25.95
N ASN A 228 24.81 -7.63 -25.39
CA ASN A 228 24.83 -7.09 -24.02
C ASN A 228 23.49 -7.39 -23.34
N LYS A 229 23.40 -7.21 -22.02
CA LYS A 229 22.17 -7.42 -21.26
C LYS A 229 21.06 -6.48 -21.74
N GLN A 230 19.84 -6.99 -21.79
CA GLN A 230 18.67 -6.24 -22.24
C GLN A 230 17.41 -6.65 -21.48
N ILE A 231 16.46 -5.71 -21.34
CA ILE A 231 15.20 -5.94 -20.63
C ILE A 231 14.04 -5.72 -21.60
N ILE A 232 13.05 -6.62 -21.60
CA ILE A 232 11.80 -6.51 -22.35
C ILE A 232 10.66 -6.51 -21.34
N ILE A 233 9.92 -5.40 -21.25
CA ILE A 233 8.82 -5.21 -20.32
C ILE A 233 7.51 -5.31 -21.09
N CYS A 234 6.76 -6.36 -20.80
CA CYS A 234 5.48 -6.68 -21.40
C CYS A 234 4.34 -6.21 -20.49
N ASN A 235 3.22 -5.82 -21.09
CA ASN A 235 1.99 -5.51 -20.38
C ASN A 235 1.26 -6.79 -19.94
N THR A 236 1.26 -7.83 -20.77
CA THR A 236 0.58 -9.09 -20.44
C THR A 236 1.53 -10.27 -20.42
N GLN A 237 1.13 -11.32 -19.68
CA GLN A 237 1.84 -12.59 -19.70
C GLN A 237 1.74 -13.27 -21.06
N LYS A 238 0.63 -13.05 -21.78
CA LYS A 238 0.47 -13.55 -23.14
C LYS A 238 1.55 -12.96 -24.04
N GLU A 239 1.70 -11.63 -24.03
CA GLU A 239 2.75 -10.93 -24.76
C GLU A 239 4.16 -11.41 -24.35
N GLN A 240 4.42 -11.60 -23.05
CA GLN A 240 5.69 -12.17 -22.56
C GLN A 240 5.97 -13.55 -23.17
N ILE A 241 4.98 -14.45 -23.17
CA ILE A 241 5.11 -15.81 -23.72
C ILE A 241 5.29 -15.76 -25.24
N ASP A 242 4.55 -14.89 -25.93
CA ASP A 242 4.63 -14.74 -27.38
C ASP A 242 6.01 -14.27 -27.81
N ILE A 243 6.61 -13.30 -27.10
CA ILE A 243 7.98 -12.83 -27.34
C ILE A 243 8.98 -13.92 -26.96
N TYR A 244 8.82 -14.55 -25.79
CA TYR A 244 9.69 -15.65 -25.37
C TYR A 244 9.76 -16.73 -26.44
N ASN A 245 8.62 -17.18 -26.97
CA ASN A 245 8.55 -18.23 -27.98
C ASN A 245 9.28 -17.89 -29.28
N GLN A 246 9.35 -16.60 -29.64
CA GLN A 246 10.00 -16.10 -30.84
C GLN A 246 11.53 -15.98 -30.74
N ILE A 247 12.12 -16.01 -29.53
CA ILE A 247 13.59 -15.97 -29.35
C ILE A 247 14.18 -17.37 -29.55
N GLU A 248 15.20 -17.55 -30.38
CA GLU A 248 15.82 -18.85 -30.64
C GLU A 248 16.66 -19.32 -29.44
N ASN A 249 17.56 -18.46 -28.93
CA ASN A 249 18.45 -18.82 -27.83
C ASN A 249 17.78 -18.62 -26.46
N LYS A 250 17.04 -19.63 -26.00
CA LYS A 250 16.34 -19.63 -24.71
C LYS A 250 17.29 -19.55 -23.51
N GLU A 251 18.52 -20.04 -23.62
CA GLU A 251 19.49 -20.04 -22.51
C GLU A 251 19.89 -18.62 -22.08
N ARG A 252 19.73 -17.64 -22.98
CA ARG A 252 19.95 -16.23 -22.66
C ARG A 252 18.79 -15.62 -21.88
N VAL A 253 17.62 -16.25 -21.87
CA VAL A 253 16.39 -15.63 -21.41
C VAL A 253 16.12 -15.95 -19.93
N ILE A 254 15.71 -14.92 -19.20
CA ILE A 254 15.18 -15.02 -17.83
C ILE A 254 13.76 -14.50 -17.86
N LEU A 255 12.80 -15.30 -17.37
CA LEU A 255 11.38 -14.93 -17.29
C LEU A 255 10.99 -14.58 -15.87
N LEU A 256 10.50 -13.35 -15.66
CA LEU A 256 9.97 -12.92 -14.36
C LEU A 256 8.52 -12.47 -14.50
N ASN A 257 7.59 -13.16 -13.83
CA ASN A 257 6.17 -12.78 -13.79
C ASN A 257 5.51 -13.17 -12.44
N ASN A 258 4.25 -12.76 -12.26
CA ASN A 258 3.52 -12.89 -10.99
C ASN A 258 2.97 -14.31 -10.76
N LYS A 259 3.09 -15.23 -11.73
CA LYS A 259 2.58 -16.61 -11.65
C LYS A 259 3.62 -17.63 -11.18
N LEU A 260 4.88 -17.23 -11.01
CA LEU A 260 5.89 -18.09 -10.40
C LEU A 260 5.50 -18.44 -8.97
N VAL A 261 5.67 -19.71 -8.59
CA VAL A 261 5.58 -20.13 -7.18
C VAL A 261 6.71 -19.48 -6.39
N GLN A 262 6.55 -19.35 -5.07
CA GLN A 262 7.46 -18.56 -4.22
C GLN A 262 8.92 -19.03 -4.35
N ASP A 263 9.18 -20.33 -4.30
CA ASP A 263 10.54 -20.87 -4.37
C ASP A 263 11.20 -20.58 -5.73
N ASP A 264 10.49 -20.82 -6.84
CA ASP A 264 10.97 -20.50 -8.19
C ASP A 264 11.19 -19.00 -8.37
N ARG A 265 10.28 -18.19 -7.82
CA ARG A 265 10.38 -16.73 -7.86
C ARG A 265 11.66 -16.27 -7.16
N GLU A 266 11.99 -16.81 -5.99
CA GLU A 266 13.22 -16.47 -5.28
C GLU A 266 14.48 -16.83 -6.07
N LEU A 267 14.47 -17.97 -6.76
CA LEU A 267 15.56 -18.37 -7.65
C LEU A 267 15.72 -17.41 -8.83
N VAL A 268 14.62 -17.08 -9.51
CA VAL A 268 14.61 -16.14 -10.64
C VAL A 268 15.03 -14.74 -10.20
N GLU A 269 14.53 -14.25 -9.06
CA GLU A 269 14.90 -12.93 -8.52
C GLU A 269 16.41 -12.86 -8.20
N LYS A 270 17.00 -13.93 -7.67
CA LYS A 270 18.45 -14.03 -7.49
C LYS A 270 19.21 -13.97 -8.82
N GLU A 271 18.74 -14.66 -9.85
CA GLU A 271 19.35 -14.57 -11.19
C GLU A 271 19.23 -13.17 -11.79
N VAL A 272 18.07 -12.53 -11.65
CA VAL A 272 17.85 -11.15 -12.11
C VAL A 272 18.85 -10.19 -11.44
N ILE A 273 19.02 -10.28 -10.12
CA ILE A 273 20.00 -9.46 -9.40
C ILE A 273 21.43 -9.80 -9.85
N LYS A 274 21.76 -11.08 -10.03
CA LYS A 274 23.09 -11.53 -10.48
C LYS A 274 23.48 -10.94 -11.84
N TYR A 275 22.58 -10.95 -12.83
CA TYR A 275 22.90 -10.54 -14.20
C TYR A 275 22.56 -9.09 -14.52
N PHE A 276 21.64 -8.47 -13.81
CA PHE A 276 21.17 -7.10 -14.08
C PHE A 276 21.42 -6.12 -12.93
N GLY A 277 21.85 -6.58 -11.76
CA GLY A 277 22.16 -5.75 -10.59
C GLY A 277 23.43 -4.90 -10.76
N LYS A 278 23.70 -4.04 -9.77
CA LYS A 278 24.77 -3.03 -9.83
C LYS A 278 26.16 -3.62 -10.02
N ASP A 279 26.40 -4.76 -9.39
CA ASP A 279 27.68 -5.46 -9.40
C ASP A 279 27.70 -6.61 -10.43
N SER A 280 26.79 -6.61 -11.41
CA SER A 280 26.75 -7.63 -12.46
C SER A 280 27.94 -7.50 -13.41
N ASN A 281 28.59 -8.62 -13.73
CA ASN A 281 29.60 -8.67 -14.80
C ASN A 281 28.97 -8.52 -16.20
N ASP A 282 29.80 -8.20 -17.18
CA ASP A 282 29.39 -8.20 -18.59
C ASP A 282 28.77 -9.55 -18.98
N ASN A 283 27.60 -9.48 -19.60
CA ASN A 283 26.82 -10.64 -20.02
C ASN A 283 25.86 -10.24 -21.14
N ASN A 284 25.19 -11.23 -21.74
CA ASN A 284 24.25 -11.05 -22.86
C ASN A 284 22.83 -11.54 -22.54
N LYS A 285 22.45 -11.59 -21.26
CA LYS A 285 21.15 -12.10 -20.81
C LYS A 285 19.99 -11.18 -21.24
N ILE A 286 18.83 -11.78 -21.45
CA ILE A 286 17.58 -11.14 -21.84
C ILE A 286 16.58 -11.34 -20.72
N LEU A 287 16.21 -10.28 -20.01
CA LEU A 287 15.16 -10.35 -19.01
C LEU A 287 13.84 -9.98 -19.66
N ILE A 288 12.91 -10.92 -19.77
CA ILE A 288 11.54 -10.63 -20.20
C ILE A 288 10.65 -10.66 -18.96
N SER A 289 10.02 -9.53 -18.65
CA SER A 289 9.16 -9.41 -17.47
C SER A 289 7.87 -8.68 -17.77
N THR A 290 6.94 -8.73 -16.82
CA THR A 290 5.76 -7.86 -16.80
C THR A 290 6.02 -6.60 -15.97
N GLN A 291 4.98 -5.89 -15.51
CA GLN A 291 5.09 -4.68 -14.69
C GLN A 291 5.77 -4.87 -13.33
N ILE A 292 6.21 -6.08 -12.99
CA ILE A 292 6.89 -6.39 -11.73
C ILE A 292 8.20 -5.62 -11.59
N LEU A 293 8.87 -5.32 -12.70
CA LEU A 293 10.13 -4.56 -12.71
C LEU A 293 9.94 -3.05 -12.55
N GLU A 294 8.70 -2.55 -12.61
CA GLU A 294 8.44 -1.11 -12.49
C GLU A 294 8.83 -0.60 -11.10
N ALA A 295 8.64 -1.42 -10.06
CA ALA A 295 9.03 -1.09 -8.68
C ALA A 295 9.76 -2.23 -7.95
N GLY A 296 10.69 -1.87 -7.06
CA GLY A 296 11.29 -2.80 -6.10
C GLY A 296 12.57 -3.53 -6.54
N PHE A 297 12.95 -3.47 -7.82
CA PHE A 297 14.20 -4.06 -8.32
C PHE A 297 15.26 -2.99 -8.57
N ASP A 298 16.49 -3.17 -8.09
CA ASP A 298 17.63 -2.30 -8.41
C ASP A 298 18.47 -2.89 -9.55
N ILE A 299 17.94 -2.79 -10.77
CA ILE A 299 18.51 -3.39 -11.98
C ILE A 299 18.72 -2.36 -13.09
N SER A 300 19.62 -2.69 -14.03
CA SER A 300 19.92 -1.85 -15.19
C SER A 300 20.30 -2.66 -16.43
N ALA A 301 19.90 -2.19 -17.60
CA ALA A 301 20.40 -2.62 -18.90
C ALA A 301 20.59 -1.43 -19.86
N PRO A 302 21.55 -1.50 -20.81
CA PRO A 302 21.72 -0.47 -21.85
C PRO A 302 20.60 -0.43 -22.90
N LYS A 303 19.80 -1.51 -23.02
CA LYS A 303 18.67 -1.58 -23.94
C LYS A 303 17.44 -2.08 -23.19
N VAL A 304 16.38 -1.28 -23.22
CA VAL A 304 15.08 -1.61 -22.61
C VAL A 304 14.02 -1.50 -23.70
N TYR A 305 13.24 -2.55 -23.87
CA TYR A 305 12.05 -2.56 -24.70
C TYR A 305 10.82 -2.49 -23.79
N SER A 306 9.87 -1.63 -24.13
CA SER A 306 8.65 -1.44 -23.37
C SER A 306 7.45 -1.60 -24.28
N SER A 307 6.52 -2.48 -23.90
CA SER A 307 5.16 -2.44 -24.45
C SER A 307 4.57 -1.04 -24.20
N LEU A 308 3.76 -0.51 -25.11
CA LEU A 308 3.16 0.81 -24.96
C LEU A 308 2.42 0.90 -23.62
N CYS A 309 2.61 1.98 -22.90
CA CYS A 309 2.05 2.16 -21.56
C CYS A 309 1.78 3.64 -21.29
N PRO A 310 1.04 3.96 -20.23
CA PRO A 310 0.92 5.32 -19.71
C PRO A 310 2.29 5.94 -19.41
N ILE A 311 2.36 7.27 -19.49
CA ILE A 311 3.62 8.02 -19.34
C ILE A 311 4.31 7.79 -17.98
N ASP A 312 3.56 7.64 -16.90
CA ASP A 312 4.10 7.34 -15.57
C ASP A 312 4.73 5.94 -15.49
N ASN A 313 4.11 4.92 -16.11
CA ASN A 313 4.74 3.60 -16.26
C ASN A 313 5.98 3.70 -17.15
N LEU A 314 5.94 4.46 -18.24
CA LEU A 314 7.08 4.63 -19.15
C LEU A 314 8.29 5.22 -18.43
N VAL A 315 8.11 6.22 -17.57
CA VAL A 315 9.19 6.82 -16.78
C VAL A 315 9.75 5.83 -15.74
N GLN A 316 8.90 4.97 -15.16
CA GLN A 316 9.38 3.91 -14.25
C GLN A 316 10.21 2.85 -14.99
N ARG A 317 9.78 2.48 -16.20
CA ARG A 317 10.50 1.56 -17.09
C ARG A 317 11.80 2.18 -17.60
N ASP A 318 11.80 3.47 -17.92
CA ASP A 318 13.01 4.25 -18.21
C ASP A 318 14.02 4.10 -17.08
N GLY A 319 13.60 4.15 -15.82
CA GLY A 319 14.48 3.97 -14.64
C GLY A 319 15.24 2.64 -14.55
N ARG A 320 15.06 1.71 -15.51
CA ARG A 320 15.82 0.47 -15.71
C ARG A 320 16.81 0.53 -16.88
N CYS A 321 16.74 1.58 -17.69
CA CYS A 321 17.64 1.83 -18.81
C CYS A 321 18.84 2.68 -18.35
N SER A 322 20.05 2.14 -18.48
CA SER A 322 21.32 2.76 -18.05
C SER A 322 21.21 3.51 -16.71
N ARG A 323 20.59 2.87 -15.72
CA ARG A 323 20.21 3.42 -14.41
C ARG A 323 21.39 4.04 -13.65
N TRP A 324 22.57 3.45 -13.77
CA TRP A 324 23.78 3.90 -13.08
C TRP A 324 24.68 4.81 -13.93
N GLY A 325 24.18 5.29 -15.07
CA GLY A 325 24.88 6.19 -15.98
C GLY A 325 25.26 5.57 -17.32
N GLY A 326 25.72 6.41 -18.24
CA GLY A 326 26.07 6.02 -19.61
C GLY A 326 24.92 6.19 -20.60
N LYS A 327 25.13 5.68 -21.82
CA LYS A 327 24.16 5.74 -22.92
C LYS A 327 23.21 4.56 -22.85
N GLY A 328 21.93 4.79 -23.07
CA GLY A 328 20.90 3.75 -23.11
C GLY A 328 19.89 4.00 -24.22
N ASN A 329 19.18 2.94 -24.63
CA ASN A 329 18.08 3.02 -25.59
C ASN A 329 16.81 2.45 -24.96
N LEU A 330 15.76 3.26 -24.91
CA LEU A 330 14.41 2.87 -24.54
C LEU A 330 13.56 2.79 -25.81
N ILE A 331 13.14 1.58 -26.16
CA ILE A 331 12.38 1.32 -27.39
C ILE A 331 10.96 0.91 -27.00
N VAL A 332 9.98 1.75 -27.34
CA VAL A 332 8.57 1.46 -27.12
C VAL A 332 8.01 0.72 -28.33
N PHE A 333 7.23 -0.33 -28.10
CA PHE A 333 6.53 -1.07 -29.15
C PHE A 333 5.02 -1.09 -28.89
N GLU A 334 4.21 -1.25 -29.94
CA GLU A 334 2.74 -1.12 -29.87
C GLU A 334 2.11 -1.95 -28.73
N GLY A 335 2.44 -3.25 -28.69
CA GLY A 335 2.15 -4.14 -27.57
C GLY A 335 0.67 -4.27 -27.14
N ASP A 336 0.42 -5.05 -26.09
CA ASP A 336 -0.95 -5.33 -25.60
C ASP A 336 -1.38 -4.33 -24.52
N CYS A 337 -2.18 -3.32 -24.90
CA CYS A 337 -2.71 -2.32 -23.98
C CYS A 337 -4.02 -2.73 -23.26
N SER A 338 -4.51 -3.97 -23.41
CA SER A 338 -5.81 -4.41 -22.86
C SER A 338 -5.93 -4.35 -21.33
N ILE A 339 -4.79 -4.32 -20.64
CA ILE A 339 -4.72 -4.17 -19.18
C ILE A 339 -5.15 -2.79 -18.68
N TYR A 340 -5.02 -1.76 -19.52
CA TYR A 340 -5.37 -0.40 -19.20
C TYR A 340 -6.86 -0.21 -19.50
N ARG A 341 -7.68 -0.56 -18.52
CA ARG A 341 -9.16 -0.56 -18.63
C ARG A 341 -9.72 0.84 -18.40
N GLY A 342 -10.83 1.15 -19.08
CA GLY A 342 -11.46 2.47 -19.03
C GLY A 342 -10.97 3.39 -20.14
N ASP A 343 -11.84 4.30 -20.58
CA ASP A 343 -11.56 5.17 -21.73
C ASP A 343 -10.44 6.18 -21.42
N GLU A 344 -10.32 6.60 -20.16
CA GLU A 344 -9.28 7.52 -19.68
C GLU A 344 -7.88 6.92 -19.79
N LEU A 345 -7.64 5.72 -19.23
CA LEU A 345 -6.32 5.08 -19.30
C LEU A 345 -5.93 4.72 -20.74
N LYS A 346 -6.89 4.33 -21.58
CA LYS A 346 -6.66 4.14 -23.01
C LYS A 346 -6.26 5.46 -23.69
N SER A 347 -6.93 6.55 -23.37
CA SER A 347 -6.60 7.89 -23.88
C SER A 347 -5.19 8.31 -23.45
N ILE A 348 -4.80 8.05 -22.20
CA ILE A 348 -3.44 8.33 -21.69
C ILE A 348 -2.39 7.52 -22.47
N CYS A 349 -2.62 6.23 -22.72
CA CYS A 349 -1.71 5.42 -23.55
C CYS A 349 -1.57 5.99 -24.97
N MET A 350 -2.68 6.39 -25.60
CA MET A 350 -2.66 6.96 -26.95
C MET A 350 -1.98 8.33 -27.00
N ASN A 351 -2.19 9.17 -25.98
CA ASN A 351 -1.48 10.45 -25.85
C ASN A 351 0.02 10.20 -25.65
N THR A 352 0.40 9.23 -24.83
CA THR A 352 1.80 8.84 -24.65
C THR A 352 2.41 8.40 -25.99
N LEU A 353 1.72 7.56 -26.75
CA LEU A 353 2.15 7.14 -28.09
C LEU A 353 2.34 8.33 -29.04
N LYS A 354 1.41 9.29 -29.04
CA LYS A 354 1.50 10.51 -29.85
C LYS A 354 2.78 11.29 -29.54
N TYR A 355 3.03 11.56 -28.26
CA TYR A 355 4.24 12.27 -27.82
C TYR A 355 5.52 11.53 -28.23
N ILE A 356 5.56 10.19 -28.08
CA ILE A 356 6.72 9.40 -28.50
C ILE A 356 6.94 9.51 -30.01
N LYS A 357 5.88 9.37 -30.82
CA LYS A 357 5.98 9.43 -32.30
C LYS A 357 6.42 10.81 -32.79
N GLU A 358 5.88 11.88 -32.21
CA GLU A 358 6.26 13.26 -32.54
C GLU A 358 7.70 13.60 -32.14
N ASN A 359 8.27 12.89 -31.17
CA ASN A 359 9.61 13.11 -30.63
C ASN A 359 10.49 11.85 -30.76
N ASN A 360 10.34 11.09 -31.85
CA ASN A 360 11.06 9.83 -32.01
C ASN A 360 12.58 10.06 -32.11
N GLY A 361 13.35 9.41 -31.24
CA GLY A 361 14.80 9.59 -31.15
C GLY A 361 15.22 10.72 -30.19
N ILE A 362 14.31 11.22 -29.35
CA ILE A 362 14.63 12.26 -28.37
C ILE A 362 15.49 11.71 -27.22
N GLU A 363 16.38 12.55 -26.70
CA GLU A 363 17.02 12.29 -25.42
C GLU A 363 16.00 12.46 -24.29
N PHE A 364 15.49 11.35 -23.74
CA PHE A 364 14.40 11.31 -22.77
C PHE A 364 14.87 11.63 -21.35
N ASN A 365 15.37 12.86 -21.17
CA ASN A 365 15.87 13.39 -19.91
C ASN A 365 14.73 13.71 -18.92
N TRP A 366 15.10 14.02 -17.67
CA TRP A 366 14.12 14.20 -16.60
C TRP A 366 13.20 15.41 -16.78
N ASP A 367 13.64 16.48 -17.44
CA ASP A 367 12.81 17.64 -17.72
C ASP A 367 11.73 17.33 -18.76
N ILE A 368 12.08 16.56 -19.79
CA ILE A 368 11.12 16.04 -20.77
C ILE A 368 10.13 15.10 -20.10
N GLN A 369 10.61 14.20 -19.24
CA GLN A 369 9.74 13.30 -18.46
C GLN A 369 8.72 14.08 -17.64
N LYS A 370 9.17 15.07 -16.84
CA LYS A 370 8.28 15.93 -16.05
C LYS A 370 7.28 16.66 -16.92
N LYS A 371 7.73 17.22 -18.05
CA LYS A 371 6.86 17.94 -18.98
C LYS A 371 5.77 17.03 -19.53
N TRP A 372 6.12 15.84 -20.03
CA TRP A 372 5.15 14.91 -20.60
C TRP A 372 4.17 14.39 -19.54
N ILE A 373 4.64 14.17 -18.30
CA ILE A 373 3.76 13.82 -17.17
C ILE A 373 2.74 14.93 -16.92
N ASP A 374 3.20 16.18 -16.87
CA ASP A 374 2.33 17.34 -16.64
C ASP A 374 1.31 17.49 -17.77
N ASP A 375 1.77 17.44 -19.02
CA ASP A 375 0.96 17.64 -20.22
C ASP A 375 -0.08 16.52 -20.44
N ILE A 376 0.26 15.26 -20.10
CA ILE A 376 -0.61 14.10 -20.38
C ILE A 376 -1.53 13.78 -19.20
N LEU A 377 -1.08 13.95 -17.95
CA LEU A 377 -1.82 13.48 -16.78
C LEU A 377 -2.58 14.59 -16.04
N SER A 378 -2.27 15.87 -16.23
CA SER A 378 -2.89 16.94 -15.42
C SER A 378 -4.40 16.97 -15.50
N ASP A 379 -4.97 16.85 -16.71
CA ASP A 379 -6.42 16.84 -16.90
C ASP A 379 -7.06 15.61 -16.24
N TYR A 380 -6.41 14.45 -16.34
CA TYR A 380 -6.88 13.22 -15.72
C TYR A 380 -7.01 13.36 -14.21
N TYR A 381 -5.95 13.85 -13.55
CA TYR A 381 -5.99 14.08 -12.10
C TYR A 381 -6.95 15.20 -11.71
N SER A 382 -7.01 16.30 -12.45
CA SER A 382 -7.85 17.46 -12.12
C SER A 382 -9.34 17.15 -12.26
N ASN A 383 -9.72 16.33 -13.25
CA ASN A 383 -11.10 15.88 -13.40
C ASN A 383 -11.50 14.89 -12.29
N GLU A 384 -10.60 13.99 -11.93
CA GLU A 384 -10.86 13.01 -10.89
C GLU A 384 -10.86 13.61 -9.49
N LEU A 385 -10.01 14.58 -9.19
CA LEU A 385 -9.75 15.10 -7.85
C LEU A 385 -10.23 16.55 -7.69
N THR A 386 -11.55 16.73 -7.61
CA THR A 386 -12.17 18.00 -7.25
C THR A 386 -12.71 17.93 -5.82
N GLU A 387 -12.89 19.07 -5.14
CA GLU A 387 -13.56 19.09 -3.83
C GLU A 387 -14.96 18.46 -3.90
N TYR A 388 -15.65 18.66 -5.03
CA TYR A 388 -16.94 18.03 -5.30
C TYR A 388 -16.82 16.50 -5.39
N SER A 389 -15.89 15.97 -6.19
CA SER A 389 -15.71 14.53 -6.36
C SER A 389 -15.28 13.85 -5.07
N ILE A 390 -14.40 14.47 -4.28
CA ILE A 390 -13.97 13.97 -2.97
C ILE A 390 -15.14 13.96 -1.99
N LYS A 391 -15.94 15.04 -1.94
CA LYS A 391 -17.12 15.11 -1.07
C LYS A 391 -18.16 14.06 -1.44
N GLN A 392 -18.39 13.83 -2.73
CA GLN A 392 -19.29 12.79 -3.23
C GLN A 392 -18.75 11.40 -2.85
N PHE A 393 -17.47 11.14 -3.08
CA PHE A 393 -16.81 9.89 -2.74
C PHE A 393 -16.84 9.60 -1.22
N LYS A 394 -16.77 10.65 -0.40
CA LYS A 394 -16.87 10.53 1.06
C LYS A 394 -18.23 10.03 1.55
N ASN A 395 -19.29 10.20 0.77
CA ASN A 395 -20.58 9.59 1.11
C ASN A 395 -20.53 8.06 0.93
N SER A 396 -19.82 7.57 -0.09
CA SER A 396 -19.63 6.14 -0.31
C SER A 396 -18.87 5.44 0.83
N LEU A 397 -18.05 6.17 1.60
CA LEU A 397 -17.44 5.66 2.85
C LEU A 397 -18.47 5.38 3.96
N LYS A 398 -19.62 6.06 3.95
CA LYS A 398 -20.67 5.92 4.97
C LYS A 398 -21.67 4.81 4.64
N ASP A 399 -21.89 4.55 3.35
CA ASP A 399 -22.90 3.59 2.87
C ASP A 399 -22.44 2.12 2.98
N GLY A 400 -21.29 1.86 3.60
CA GLY A 400 -20.84 0.50 3.97
C GLY A 400 -20.27 -0.34 2.82
N ASN A 401 -20.18 0.19 1.61
CA ASN A 401 -19.62 -0.51 0.45
C ASN A 401 -18.07 -0.36 0.35
N SER A 402 -17.40 -0.48 1.50
CA SER A 402 -15.96 -0.20 1.68
C SER A 402 -15.06 -1.00 0.73
N ASN A 403 -15.51 -2.16 0.25
CA ASN A 403 -14.77 -3.03 -0.68
C ASN A 403 -14.59 -2.43 -2.07
N THR A 404 -15.37 -1.40 -2.45
CA THR A 404 -15.25 -0.72 -3.75
C THR A 404 -14.30 0.48 -3.73
N LEU A 405 -13.81 0.87 -2.54
CA LEU A 405 -13.07 2.11 -2.33
C LEU A 405 -11.54 1.94 -2.41
N ILE A 406 -11.06 0.71 -2.28
CA ILE A 406 -9.66 0.34 -2.53
C ILE A 406 -9.59 -0.52 -3.79
N ARG A 407 -8.39 -0.73 -4.35
CA ARG A 407 -8.20 -1.67 -5.47
C ARG A 407 -8.94 -2.95 -5.14
N GLN A 408 -9.68 -3.50 -6.12
CA GLN A 408 -10.50 -4.70 -5.97
C GLN A 408 -9.74 -5.76 -5.18
N VAL A 409 -9.95 -5.77 -3.87
CA VAL A 409 -9.73 -6.95 -3.09
C VAL A 409 -10.99 -7.70 -3.46
N GLU A 410 -10.87 -8.64 -4.39
CA GLU A 410 -11.96 -9.50 -4.80
C GLU A 410 -12.31 -10.35 -3.57
N THR A 411 -12.89 -9.74 -2.55
CA THR A 411 -13.08 -10.36 -1.24
C THR A 411 -14.53 -10.58 -1.01
N VAL A 412 -14.78 -11.72 -0.39
CA VAL A 412 -16.09 -12.18 0.02
C VAL A 412 -16.04 -12.42 1.52
N ASN A 413 -17.18 -12.29 2.17
CA ASN A 413 -17.33 -12.56 3.59
C ASN A 413 -17.63 -14.05 3.74
N LEU A 414 -16.69 -14.82 4.29
CA LEU A 414 -16.86 -16.25 4.51
C LEU A 414 -17.30 -16.54 5.94
N ILE A 415 -18.31 -17.37 6.07
CA ILE A 415 -18.80 -17.95 7.32
C ILE A 415 -18.59 -19.46 7.23
N VAL A 416 -17.99 -20.04 8.27
CA VAL A 416 -17.84 -21.50 8.35
C VAL A 416 -18.92 -22.05 9.28
N LEU A 417 -19.76 -22.94 8.77
CA LEU A 417 -20.82 -23.64 9.49
C LEU A 417 -20.76 -25.13 9.17
N ASN A 418 -20.48 -25.96 10.15
CA ASN A 418 -20.33 -27.40 9.95
C ASN A 418 -21.68 -28.08 9.72
N ASP A 419 -22.76 -27.56 10.33
CA ASP A 419 -24.13 -27.96 10.03
C ASP A 419 -24.70 -27.09 8.91
N VAL A 420 -24.52 -27.56 7.68
CA VAL A 420 -25.06 -26.90 6.48
C VAL A 420 -26.45 -27.40 6.09
N GLU A 421 -26.98 -28.42 6.76
CA GLU A 421 -28.31 -28.96 6.43
C GLU A 421 -29.43 -28.11 7.01
N ASN A 422 -29.15 -27.32 8.07
CA ASN A 422 -30.12 -26.48 8.76
C ASN A 422 -29.82 -24.97 8.67
N ILE A 423 -29.22 -24.51 7.57
CA ILE A 423 -28.90 -23.08 7.39
C ILE A 423 -30.19 -22.25 7.31
N ASN A 424 -30.26 -21.21 8.11
CA ASN A 424 -31.34 -20.24 8.06
C ASN A 424 -30.80 -18.82 7.79
N LYS A 425 -31.72 -17.87 7.58
CA LYS A 425 -31.34 -16.47 7.28
C LYS A 425 -30.47 -15.84 8.38
N ILE A 426 -30.68 -16.20 9.65
CA ILE A 426 -29.94 -15.61 10.78
C ILE A 426 -28.45 -15.95 10.70
N ASP A 427 -28.10 -17.08 10.10
CA ASP A 427 -26.74 -17.55 9.96
C ASP A 427 -25.87 -16.66 9.06
N PHE A 428 -26.49 -15.92 8.14
CA PHE A 428 -25.78 -14.94 7.30
C PHE A 428 -25.39 -13.66 8.04
N TYR A 429 -25.89 -13.47 9.26
CA TYR A 429 -25.48 -12.38 10.15
C TYR A 429 -24.41 -12.81 11.16
N ARG A 430 -23.86 -14.02 11.03
CA ARG A 430 -22.72 -14.48 11.83
C ARG A 430 -21.47 -13.65 11.55
N MET A 431 -20.56 -13.65 12.51
CA MET A 431 -19.21 -13.11 12.30
C MET A 431 -18.57 -13.83 11.10
N SER A 432 -18.17 -13.03 10.11
CA SER A 432 -17.56 -13.51 8.88
C SER A 432 -16.10 -13.06 8.78
N VAL A 433 -15.32 -13.81 8.01
CA VAL A 433 -13.94 -13.46 7.68
C VAL A 433 -13.88 -13.00 6.23
N PRO A 434 -13.29 -11.83 5.95
CA PRO A 434 -13.00 -11.47 4.57
C PRO A 434 -11.90 -12.37 4.02
N ILE A 435 -12.19 -13.07 2.92
CA ILE A 435 -11.24 -13.89 2.17
C ILE A 435 -11.23 -13.48 0.71
N HIS A 436 -10.14 -13.75 -0.01
CA HIS A 436 -10.07 -13.52 -1.46
C HIS A 436 -10.99 -14.51 -2.22
N ILE A 437 -11.57 -14.10 -3.34
CA ILE A 437 -12.51 -14.85 -4.17
C ILE A 437 -11.82 -16.11 -4.70
N GLY A 438 -10.58 -15.98 -5.19
CA GLY A 438 -9.75 -17.12 -5.57
C GLY A 438 -9.50 -18.14 -4.45
N VAL A 439 -9.63 -17.76 -3.17
CA VAL A 439 -9.62 -18.73 -2.06
C VAL A 439 -10.98 -19.42 -1.95
N LEU A 440 -12.08 -18.68 -2.09
CA LEU A 440 -13.42 -19.26 -2.16
C LEU A 440 -13.59 -20.19 -3.39
N GLU A 441 -13.04 -19.85 -4.55
CA GLU A 441 -13.01 -20.68 -5.76
C GLU A 441 -12.21 -21.97 -5.58
N LYS A 442 -11.19 -21.97 -4.72
CA LYS A 442 -10.49 -23.20 -4.34
C LYS A 442 -11.33 -24.05 -3.40
N LEU A 443 -11.93 -23.40 -2.40
CA LEU A 443 -12.79 -24.06 -1.40
C LEU A 443 -14.08 -24.62 -2.01
N SER A 444 -14.64 -23.97 -3.02
CA SER A 444 -15.86 -24.40 -3.70
C SER A 444 -15.75 -25.79 -4.35
N LYS A 445 -14.52 -26.26 -4.57
CA LYS A 445 -14.25 -27.60 -5.10
C LYS A 445 -14.58 -28.70 -4.08
N THR A 446 -14.45 -28.40 -2.79
CA THR A 446 -14.64 -29.37 -1.70
C THR A 446 -15.72 -28.97 -0.70
N ASN A 447 -16.21 -27.73 -0.77
CA ASN A 447 -17.25 -27.20 0.09
C ASN A 447 -18.56 -26.97 -0.65
N ARG A 448 -19.68 -27.13 0.06
CA ARG A 448 -20.98 -26.60 -0.35
C ARG A 448 -21.03 -25.12 -0.01
N ILE A 449 -21.52 -24.29 -0.93
CA ILE A 449 -21.54 -22.83 -0.78
C ILE A 449 -22.97 -22.34 -0.75
N PHE A 450 -23.30 -21.50 0.23
CA PHE A 450 -24.63 -20.90 0.37
C PHE A 450 -24.56 -19.38 0.36
N THR A 451 -25.56 -18.75 -0.26
CA THR A 451 -25.75 -17.31 -0.37
C THR A 451 -27.13 -16.90 0.09
N LEU A 452 -27.30 -15.61 0.40
CA LEU A 452 -28.60 -15.02 0.72
C LEU A 452 -29.04 -14.10 -0.42
N ASP A 453 -30.04 -14.52 -1.20
CA ASP A 453 -30.61 -13.74 -2.29
C ASP A 453 -32.06 -13.38 -1.95
N ARG A 454 -32.37 -12.07 -1.87
CA ARG A 454 -33.70 -11.55 -1.50
C ARG A 454 -34.31 -12.22 -0.26
N ASN A 455 -33.50 -12.42 0.79
CA ASN A 455 -33.86 -13.11 2.04
C ASN A 455 -34.09 -14.64 1.94
N VAL A 456 -33.78 -15.25 0.80
CA VAL A 456 -33.88 -16.71 0.61
C VAL A 456 -32.47 -17.29 0.57
N VAL A 457 -32.23 -18.33 1.37
CA VAL A 457 -30.97 -19.08 1.34
C VAL A 457 -30.93 -19.92 0.07
N LYS A 458 -29.86 -19.77 -0.73
CA LYS A 458 -29.64 -20.55 -1.95
C LYS A 458 -28.26 -21.18 -1.92
N GLU A 459 -28.18 -22.44 -2.31
CA GLU A 459 -26.89 -23.08 -2.59
C GLU A 459 -26.37 -22.59 -3.95
N ASP A 460 -25.20 -21.95 -3.96
CA ASP A 460 -24.58 -21.41 -5.16
C ASP A 460 -23.73 -22.49 -5.83
N LYS A 461 -24.26 -23.05 -6.92
CA LYS A 461 -23.59 -24.10 -7.72
C LYS A 461 -22.77 -23.54 -8.88
N PHE A 462 -22.98 -22.27 -9.25
CA PHE A 462 -22.47 -21.71 -10.50
C PHE A 462 -21.16 -20.93 -10.35
N HIS A 463 -20.62 -20.85 -9.13
CA HIS A 463 -19.31 -20.22 -8.84
C HIS A 463 -19.23 -18.75 -9.29
N ASN A 464 -20.36 -18.11 -9.54
CA ASN A 464 -20.44 -16.70 -9.93
C ASN A 464 -20.44 -15.84 -8.65
N PHE A 465 -19.31 -15.85 -7.95
CA PHE A 465 -19.19 -15.13 -6.69
C PHE A 465 -19.18 -13.61 -6.93
N MET A 466 -20.01 -12.91 -6.17
CA MET A 466 -20.10 -11.45 -6.17
C MET A 466 -19.19 -10.88 -5.10
N TRP A 467 -18.41 -9.87 -5.46
CA TRP A 467 -17.56 -9.16 -4.50
C TRP A 467 -18.38 -8.54 -3.37
N GLY A 468 -17.88 -8.65 -2.15
CA GLY A 468 -18.57 -8.23 -0.93
C GLY A 468 -19.75 -9.13 -0.52
N GLY A 469 -20.09 -10.15 -1.31
CA GLY A 469 -21.11 -11.13 -0.95
C GLY A 469 -20.72 -11.93 0.30
N THR A 470 -21.73 -12.37 1.04
CA THR A 470 -21.57 -13.25 2.20
C THR A 470 -21.90 -14.69 1.80
N TYR A 471 -20.97 -15.59 2.09
CA TYR A 471 -21.01 -16.99 1.71
C TYR A 471 -20.82 -17.88 2.94
N ILE A 472 -21.63 -18.91 3.08
CA ILE A 472 -21.48 -19.95 4.11
C ILE A 472 -20.89 -21.20 3.48
N ILE A 473 -19.89 -21.82 4.14
CA ILE A 473 -19.30 -23.11 3.76
C ILE A 473 -19.33 -24.13 4.91
N ASN A 474 -19.27 -25.42 4.55
CA ASN A 474 -19.19 -26.54 5.50
C ASN A 474 -17.82 -26.79 6.13
N GLY A 475 -16.80 -25.98 5.78
CA GLY A 475 -15.52 -25.93 6.48
C GLY A 475 -14.52 -27.03 6.10
N ILE A 476 -14.62 -27.62 4.91
CA ILE A 476 -13.67 -28.61 4.39
C ILE A 476 -12.44 -27.90 3.79
N ASP A 477 -11.25 -28.49 3.91
CA ASP A 477 -9.96 -27.98 3.43
C ASP A 477 -9.62 -26.55 3.88
N CYS A 478 -10.03 -26.23 5.11
CA CYS A 478 -9.67 -24.97 5.73
C CYS A 478 -9.49 -25.11 7.23
N LYS A 479 -8.80 -24.10 7.77
CA LYS A 479 -8.62 -23.89 9.19
C LYS A 479 -9.11 -22.50 9.54
N TYR A 480 -9.91 -22.42 10.59
CA TYR A 480 -10.39 -21.15 11.10
C TYR A 480 -10.17 -21.12 12.61
N ASP A 481 -9.19 -20.31 13.04
CA ASP A 481 -8.73 -20.24 14.43
C ASP A 481 -8.47 -18.79 14.88
N LEU A 482 -7.94 -18.59 16.09
CA LEU A 482 -7.59 -17.28 16.64
C LEU A 482 -6.56 -16.52 15.76
N CYS A 483 -5.80 -17.21 14.92
CA CYS A 483 -4.86 -16.61 13.97
C CYS A 483 -5.55 -16.17 12.67
N GLY A 484 -6.77 -16.62 12.40
CA GLY A 484 -7.62 -16.24 11.27
C GLY A 484 -8.03 -17.42 10.39
N PHE A 485 -8.63 -17.12 9.24
CA PHE A 485 -8.98 -18.12 8.23
C PHE A 485 -7.79 -18.44 7.33
N ARG A 486 -7.55 -19.72 7.06
CA ARG A 486 -6.52 -20.23 6.14
C ARG A 486 -7.06 -21.41 5.34
N TYR A 487 -6.70 -21.47 4.06
CA TYR A 487 -6.86 -22.69 3.26
C TYR A 487 -5.82 -23.72 3.69
N GLU A 488 -6.25 -24.95 3.97
CA GLU A 488 -5.39 -26.03 4.44
C GLU A 488 -6.02 -27.37 4.05
N GLU A 489 -5.44 -28.05 3.07
CA GLU A 489 -5.94 -29.33 2.57
C GLU A 489 -6.02 -30.39 3.69
N ASN A 490 -7.05 -31.24 3.63
CA ASN A 490 -7.34 -32.29 4.60
C ASN A 490 -7.63 -31.81 6.03
N CYS A 491 -7.86 -30.50 6.22
CA CYS A 491 -8.36 -29.96 7.48
C CYS A 491 -9.87 -29.73 7.43
N LYS A 492 -10.52 -29.79 8.60
CA LYS A 492 -11.91 -29.39 8.75
C LYS A 492 -12.01 -28.29 9.80
N ALA A 493 -12.36 -27.09 9.35
CA ALA A 493 -12.59 -25.96 10.24
C ALA A 493 -13.81 -26.22 11.12
N THR A 494 -13.71 -25.80 12.38
CA THR A 494 -14.84 -25.80 13.31
C THR A 494 -15.62 -24.50 13.15
N THR A 495 -16.94 -24.60 13.33
CA THR A 495 -17.82 -23.44 13.40
C THR A 495 -17.37 -22.61 14.59
N PHE A 496 -17.18 -21.30 14.39
CA PHE A 496 -16.97 -20.42 15.53
C PHE A 496 -18.23 -20.36 16.37
N ASP A 497 -18.08 -20.46 17.69
CA ASP A 497 -19.18 -20.20 18.60
C ASP A 497 -19.76 -18.81 18.32
N PHE A 498 -21.02 -18.82 17.89
CA PHE A 498 -21.77 -17.62 17.59
C PHE A 498 -22.93 -17.54 18.56
N HIS A 499 -22.76 -16.71 19.58
CA HIS A 499 -23.89 -16.22 20.34
C HIS A 499 -24.39 -14.95 19.64
N LEU A 500 -25.59 -15.02 19.07
CA LEU A 500 -26.37 -13.80 18.85
C LEU A 500 -26.41 -13.10 20.20
N GLY A 501 -25.95 -11.86 20.26
CA GLY A 501 -26.12 -10.99 21.43
C GLY A 501 -27.58 -10.67 21.76
N PHE A 502 -28.55 -11.50 21.36
CA PHE A 502 -29.73 -11.68 22.19
C PHE A 502 -29.33 -12.66 23.28
N SER A 503 -28.91 -12.12 24.42
CA SER A 503 -28.85 -12.90 25.64
C SER A 503 -30.22 -13.56 25.83
N GLU A 504 -30.31 -14.87 25.66
CA GLU A 504 -31.15 -15.63 26.59
C GLU A 504 -30.65 -15.22 27.97
N LYS A 505 -31.54 -14.64 28.79
CA LYS A 505 -31.21 -14.23 30.14
C LYS A 505 -30.50 -15.42 30.81
N HIS A 506 -29.22 -15.25 31.15
CA HIS A 506 -28.55 -16.15 32.06
C HIS A 506 -29.37 -16.13 33.36
N ILE A 507 -30.11 -17.21 33.62
CA ILE A 507 -30.66 -17.46 34.96
C ILE A 507 -29.46 -17.91 35.79
N ILE A 508 -28.80 -16.94 36.39
CA ILE A 508 -27.75 -17.18 37.37
C ILE A 508 -28.45 -17.67 38.64
N ASN A 509 -28.26 -18.94 38.97
CA ASN A 509 -28.97 -19.60 40.06
C ASN A 509 -28.39 -19.34 41.46
N ASN A 510 -27.39 -18.46 41.62
CA ASN A 510 -26.92 -18.00 42.93
C ASN A 510 -26.35 -16.57 42.84
N TYR A 511 -26.99 -15.65 43.55
CA TYR A 511 -26.61 -14.23 43.65
C TYR A 511 -25.69 -14.02 44.86
N ASP A 512 -24.39 -14.23 44.67
CA ASP A 512 -23.37 -13.68 45.58
C ASP A 512 -22.48 -12.70 44.81
N TYR A 513 -23.11 -11.69 44.22
CA TYR A 513 -22.43 -10.59 43.56
C TYR A 513 -22.33 -9.40 44.52
N LYS A 514 -21.15 -8.80 44.59
CA LYS A 514 -21.04 -7.41 45.03
C LYS A 514 -21.46 -6.54 43.85
N GLU A 515 -22.64 -5.94 43.94
CA GLU A 515 -23.09 -4.96 42.95
C GLU A 515 -22.10 -3.79 42.90
N GLU A 516 -21.56 -3.52 41.73
CA GLU A 516 -20.86 -2.28 41.46
C GLU A 516 -21.90 -1.16 41.47
N SER A 517 -21.82 -0.23 42.42
CA SER A 517 -22.71 0.93 42.39
C SER A 517 -22.45 1.76 41.13
N TRP A 518 -23.49 2.42 40.61
CA TRP A 518 -23.39 3.38 39.51
C TRP A 518 -22.29 4.43 39.71
N LEU A 519 -22.03 4.82 40.96
CA LEU A 519 -20.95 5.74 41.30
C LEU A 519 -19.56 5.11 41.08
N ILE A 520 -19.39 3.85 41.50
CA ILE A 520 -18.13 3.12 41.31
C ILE A 520 -17.89 2.89 39.83
N HIS A 521 -18.93 2.52 39.08
CA HIS A 521 -18.85 2.32 37.62
C HIS A 521 -18.38 3.59 36.90
N ALA A 522 -19.01 4.73 37.17
CA ALA A 522 -18.64 5.99 36.54
C ALA A 522 -17.28 6.53 36.98
N LEU A 523 -16.86 6.29 38.23
CA LEU A 523 -15.50 6.57 38.68
C LEU A 523 -14.49 5.69 37.93
N ASN A 524 -14.83 4.43 37.68
CA ASN A 524 -14.01 3.53 36.88
C ASN A 524 -13.92 3.99 35.42
N VAL A 525 -15.03 4.43 34.82
CA VAL A 525 -15.04 5.04 33.47
C VAL A 525 -14.14 6.27 33.43
N LYS A 526 -14.28 7.20 34.39
CA LYS A 526 -13.40 8.38 34.53
C LYS A 526 -11.93 7.96 34.60
N ASN A 527 -11.57 7.05 35.50
CA ASN A 527 -10.19 6.63 35.73
C ASN A 527 -9.59 5.93 34.50
N ILE A 528 -10.35 5.05 33.85
CA ILE A 528 -9.94 4.36 32.61
C ILE A 528 -9.73 5.38 31.49
N PHE A 529 -10.62 6.37 31.36
CA PHE A 529 -10.49 7.41 30.34
C PHE A 529 -9.27 8.30 30.59
N GLU A 530 -8.99 8.63 31.85
CA GLU A 530 -7.79 9.38 32.27
C GLU A 530 -6.51 8.64 31.91
N ILE A 531 -6.41 7.35 32.25
CA ILE A 531 -5.27 6.50 31.89
C ILE A 531 -5.10 6.42 30.38
N LYS A 532 -6.19 6.32 29.62
CA LYS A 532 -6.15 6.26 28.14
C LYS A 532 -5.67 7.57 27.53
N LEU A 533 -6.14 8.71 28.03
CA LEU A 533 -5.71 10.03 27.57
C LEU A 533 -4.25 10.32 27.95
N LEU A 534 -3.82 9.95 29.16
CA LEU A 534 -2.42 10.06 29.59
C LEU A 534 -1.47 9.20 28.74
N LYS A 535 -1.93 8.04 28.28
CA LYS A 535 -1.14 7.16 27.38
C LYS A 535 -1.14 7.65 25.93
N ASN A 536 -2.01 8.60 25.57
CA ASN A 536 -2.16 9.07 24.20
C ASN A 536 -1.39 10.39 23.99
N ASN A 537 -0.11 10.28 23.63
CA ASN A 537 0.80 11.43 23.47
C ASN A 537 0.45 12.37 22.29
N ARG A 538 -0.51 12.01 21.43
CA ARG A 538 -0.76 12.75 20.18
C ARG A 538 -1.64 13.97 20.32
N VAL A 539 -2.59 13.96 21.25
CA VAL A 539 -3.62 15.01 21.31
C VAL A 539 -3.17 16.21 22.16
N GLY A 540 -1.98 16.16 22.75
CA GLY A 540 -1.36 17.31 23.44
C GLY A 540 -2.21 17.89 24.58
N PHE A 541 -3.12 17.11 25.15
CA PHE A 541 -3.99 17.60 26.22
C PHE A 541 -3.16 17.94 27.46
N SER A 542 -3.35 19.15 27.97
CA SER A 542 -2.84 19.52 29.29
C SER A 542 -3.42 18.56 30.35
N LYS A 543 -2.70 18.42 31.47
CA LYS A 543 -3.17 17.60 32.61
C LYS A 543 -4.57 18.02 33.07
N GLU A 544 -4.88 19.31 32.99
CA GLU A 544 -6.18 19.88 33.32
C GLU A 544 -7.27 19.47 32.30
N GLN A 545 -6.97 19.48 31.01
CA GLN A 545 -7.88 19.00 29.96
C GLN A 545 -8.14 17.50 30.08
N ILE A 546 -7.11 16.70 30.35
CA ILE A 546 -7.24 15.25 30.55
C ILE A 546 -8.20 14.97 31.70
N LEU A 547 -7.98 15.61 32.85
CA LEU A 547 -8.86 15.49 34.00
C LEU A 547 -10.29 15.90 33.62
N ARG A 548 -10.46 17.07 32.99
CA ARG A 548 -11.78 17.58 32.58
C ARG A 548 -12.53 16.60 31.67
N TYR A 549 -11.90 16.08 30.62
CA TYR A 549 -12.56 15.16 29.70
C TYR A 549 -12.89 13.81 30.34
N SER A 550 -12.01 13.30 31.22
CA SER A 550 -12.29 12.10 32.00
C SER A 550 -13.46 12.28 32.96
N TYR A 551 -13.59 13.45 33.60
CA TYR A 551 -14.75 13.78 34.41
C TYR A 551 -16.04 13.85 33.59
N ILE A 552 -16.00 14.46 32.41
CA ILE A 552 -17.14 14.51 31.48
C ILE A 552 -17.56 13.08 31.09
N ALA A 553 -16.62 12.19 30.81
CA ALA A 553 -16.92 10.79 30.48
C ALA A 553 -17.60 10.05 31.65
N GLY A 554 -17.12 10.23 32.89
CA GLY A 554 -17.78 9.66 34.07
C GLY A 554 -19.17 10.25 34.33
N LEU A 555 -19.35 11.56 34.13
CA LEU A 555 -20.66 12.21 34.28
C LEU A 555 -21.67 11.79 33.21
N HIS A 556 -21.19 11.52 32.00
CA HIS A 556 -22.01 10.99 30.90
C HIS A 556 -22.54 9.62 31.28
N ASP A 557 -21.65 8.77 31.79
CA ASP A 557 -21.96 7.41 32.22
C ASP A 557 -22.95 7.38 33.42
N LEU A 558 -22.82 8.33 34.34
CA LEU A 558 -23.79 8.58 35.43
C LEU A 558 -25.16 9.08 34.95
N GLY A 559 -25.34 9.38 33.67
CA GLY A 559 -26.57 9.99 33.14
C GLY A 559 -26.80 11.44 33.60
N LYS A 560 -25.74 12.12 34.07
CA LYS A 560 -25.78 13.47 34.64
C LYS A 560 -25.42 14.57 33.65
N LEU A 561 -25.25 14.21 32.37
CA LEU A 561 -25.07 15.16 31.26
C LEU A 561 -26.37 15.46 30.50
N THR A 562 -27.54 15.20 31.08
CA THR A 562 -28.83 15.61 30.51
C THR A 562 -29.03 17.13 30.64
N ILE A 563 -29.76 17.73 29.70
CA ILE A 563 -30.13 19.16 29.71
C ILE A 563 -30.78 19.54 31.06
N ALA A 564 -31.63 18.66 31.60
CA ALA A 564 -32.27 18.87 32.90
C ALA A 564 -31.27 18.96 34.06
N TRP A 565 -30.20 18.16 34.03
CA TRP A 565 -29.19 18.18 35.08
C TRP A 565 -28.25 19.38 34.96
N GLN A 566 -27.88 19.77 33.73
CA GLN A 566 -27.10 20.99 33.47
C GLN A 566 -27.84 22.23 34.00
N ASN A 567 -29.14 22.35 33.71
CA ASN A 567 -29.99 23.42 34.25
C ASN A 567 -30.07 23.38 35.79
N TYR A 568 -30.09 22.20 36.41
CA TYR A 568 -30.17 22.04 37.86
C TYR A 568 -28.91 22.52 38.60
N ILE A 569 -27.73 22.36 37.99
CA ILE A 569 -26.46 22.81 38.57
C ILE A 569 -26.02 24.22 38.11
N GLY A 570 -26.85 24.90 37.33
CA GLY A 570 -26.61 26.28 36.87
C GLY A 570 -25.57 26.42 35.76
N LEU A 571 -25.44 25.40 34.89
CA LEU A 571 -24.64 25.45 33.66
C LEU A 571 -25.43 25.97 32.46
#